data_AF-A0A2J6XLP1-F1
#
_entry.id   AF-A0A2J6XLP1-F1
#
_cell.length_a   1.000
_cell.length_b   1.000
_cell.length_c   1.000
_cell.angle_alpha   90.00
_cell.angle_beta   90.00
_cell.angle_gamma   90.00
#
_symmetry.space_group_name_H-M   'P 1'
#
loop_
_entity.id
_entity.type
_entity.pdbx_description
1 polymer ?
#
loop_
_entity_poly.entity_id
_entity_poly.type
_entity_poly.pdbx_seq_one_letter_code
_entity_poly.pdbx_strand_id
1 'polypeptide(L)'
;MKFSDLIFNIEKINKNTIPSLYLILNNYSENHFNKPFPLLFIDFPINAFKILCQVSSEYSAKIIIKLYLEALGLDDDKVENLIKNLESGNDKELKELILKLTN
;
A
#
# COMPACT_ATOMS: atom_id res chain seq x y z
N MET A 1 15.83 0.29 -6.66
CA MET A 1 14.76 1.31 -6.70
C MET A 1 14.96 2.18 -5.47
N LYS A 2 14.91 3.52 -5.54
CA LYS A 2 15.06 4.35 -4.34
C LYS A 2 13.73 4.44 -3.59
N PHE A 3 13.76 4.66 -2.27
CA PHE A 3 12.57 4.89 -1.44
C PHE A 3 11.63 5.97 -2.02
N SER A 4 12.20 7.03 -2.60
CA SER A 4 11.46 8.08 -3.30
C SER A 4 10.65 7.57 -4.49
N ASP A 5 11.15 6.56 -5.20
CA ASP A 5 10.51 6.00 -6.39
C ASP A 5 9.29 5.16 -5.99
N LEU A 6 9.36 4.48 -4.83
CA LEU A 6 8.23 3.73 -4.26
C LEU A 6 7.07 4.66 -3.91
N ILE A 7 7.35 5.72 -3.15
CA ILE A 7 6.35 6.72 -2.78
C ILE A 7 5.73 7.34 -4.03
N PHE A 8 6.58 7.72 -5.00
CA PHE A 8 6.14 8.30 -6.26
C PHE A 8 5.22 7.35 -7.05
N ASN A 9 5.55 6.06 -7.12
CA ASN A 9 4.75 5.07 -7.82
C ASN A 9 3.38 4.85 -7.15
N ILE A 10 3.34 4.76 -5.82
CA ILE A 10 2.09 4.64 -5.06
C ILE A 10 1.23 5.89 -5.27
N GLU A 11 1.82 7.08 -5.17
CA GLU A 11 1.09 8.33 -5.45
C GLU A 11 0.55 8.37 -6.87
N LYS A 12 1.35 7.96 -7.85
CA LYS A 12 0.96 7.94 -9.26
C LYS A 12 -0.19 6.97 -9.50
N ILE A 13 -0.15 5.78 -8.91
CA ILE A 13 -1.25 4.81 -8.98
C ILE A 13 -2.51 5.43 -8.36
N ASN A 14 -2.40 6.02 -7.17
CA ASN A 14 -3.56 6.61 -6.51
C ASN A 14 -4.19 7.76 -7.29
N LYS A 15 -3.35 8.67 -7.81
CA LYS A 15 -3.80 9.80 -8.62
C LYS A 15 -4.41 9.36 -9.95
N ASN A 16 -3.93 8.28 -10.56
CA ASN A 16 -4.38 7.84 -11.88
C ASN A 16 -5.54 6.84 -11.84
N THR A 17 -5.63 5.99 -10.82
CA THR A 17 -6.66 4.96 -10.73
C THR A 17 -7.94 5.54 -10.16
N ILE A 18 -7.89 6.23 -9.02
CA ILE A 18 -9.07 6.84 -8.38
C ILE A 18 -8.67 8.10 -7.58
N PRO A 19 -8.67 9.30 -8.18
CA PRO A 19 -8.27 10.54 -7.51
C PRO A 19 -9.05 10.86 -6.23
N SER A 20 -10.34 10.53 -6.19
CA SER A 20 -11.19 10.72 -5.02
C SER A 20 -10.78 9.81 -3.86
N LEU A 21 -10.40 8.57 -4.15
CA LEU A 21 -9.90 7.63 -3.15
C LEU A 21 -8.55 8.09 -2.59
N TYR A 22 -7.66 8.62 -3.43
CA TYR A 22 -6.40 9.21 -2.97
C TYR A 22 -6.62 10.31 -1.94
N LEU A 23 -7.55 11.23 -2.22
CA LEU A 23 -7.89 12.32 -1.30
C LEU A 23 -8.46 11.79 0.02
N ILE A 24 -9.36 10.80 -0.05
CA ILE A 24 -9.95 10.17 1.14
C ILE A 24 -8.87 9.49 1.98
N LEU A 25 -8.00 8.70 1.35
CA LEU A 25 -6.94 7.96 2.00
C LEU A 25 -5.91 8.89 2.65
N ASN A 26 -5.48 9.94 1.95
CA ASN A 26 -4.55 10.91 2.51
C ASN A 26 -5.18 11.68 3.66
N ASN A 27 -6.41 12.18 3.51
CA ASN A 27 -7.09 12.89 4.59
C ASN A 27 -7.26 11.99 5.82
N TYR A 28 -7.64 10.72 5.64
CA TYR A 28 -7.72 9.76 6.74
C TYR A 28 -6.35 9.54 7.38
N SER A 29 -5.33 9.26 6.57
CA SER A 29 -3.97 8.97 7.03
C SER A 29 -3.36 10.15 7.79
N GLU A 30 -3.56 11.37 7.32
CA GLU A 30 -3.05 12.59 7.96
C GLU A 30 -3.75 12.84 9.30
N ASN A 31 -5.08 12.71 9.36
CA ASN A 31 -5.84 12.95 10.60
C ASN A 31 -5.61 11.88 11.68
N HIS A 32 -5.31 10.64 11.30
CA HIS A 32 -5.17 9.52 12.25
C HIS A 32 -3.72 9.11 12.55
N PHE A 33 -2.79 9.36 11.62
CA PHE A 33 -1.40 8.90 11.72
C PHE A 33 -0.36 10.01 11.48
N ASN A 34 -0.80 11.25 11.24
CA ASN A 34 0.04 12.41 10.98
C ASN A 34 1.06 12.19 9.84
N LYS A 35 0.64 11.48 8.79
CA LYS A 35 1.44 11.23 7.58
C LYS A 35 0.55 10.95 6.37
N PRO A 36 1.01 11.24 5.14
CA PRO A 36 0.29 10.87 3.92
C PRO A 36 0.21 9.35 3.75
N PHE A 37 -0.83 8.89 3.05
CA PHE A 37 -1.13 7.47 2.91
C PHE A 37 0.00 6.62 2.30
N PRO A 38 0.75 7.07 1.27
CA PRO A 38 1.90 6.32 0.76
C PRO A 38 2.96 6.01 1.84
N LEU A 39 3.21 6.94 2.77
CA LEU A 39 4.13 6.71 3.88
C LEU A 39 3.53 5.77 4.92
N LEU A 40 2.22 5.86 5.18
CA LEU A 40 1.53 4.91 6.03
C LEU A 40 1.63 3.48 5.49
N PHE A 41 1.48 3.29 4.18
CA PHE A 41 1.60 1.98 3.55
C PHE A 41 2.98 1.37 3.75
N ILE A 42 4.04 2.18 3.70
CA ILE A 42 5.41 1.73 3.88
C ILE A 42 5.66 1.36 5.35
N ASP A 43 5.32 2.26 6.27
CA ASP A 43 5.64 2.08 7.69
C ASP A 43 4.73 1.04 8.37
N PHE A 44 3.46 1.01 7.97
CA PHE A 44 2.40 0.22 8.59
C PHE A 44 1.47 -0.42 7.52
N PRO A 45 1.96 -1.39 6.73
CA PRO A 45 1.20 -1.99 5.63
C PRO A 45 -0.14 -2.61 6.04
N ILE A 46 -0.21 -3.29 7.20
CA ILE A 46 -1.49 -3.83 7.71
C ILE A 46 -2.50 -2.71 7.94
N ASN A 47 -2.07 -1.59 8.54
CA ASN A 47 -2.98 -0.50 8.86
C ASN A 47 -3.46 0.17 7.57
N ALA A 48 -2.56 0.39 6.60
CA ALA A 48 -2.93 0.91 5.30
C ALA A 48 -3.91 -0.01 4.56
N PHE A 49 -3.72 -1.33 4.61
CA PHE A 49 -4.65 -2.30 4.03
C PHE A 49 -6.02 -2.25 4.72
N LYS A 50 -6.06 -2.21 6.06
CA LYS A 50 -7.31 -2.08 6.81
C LYS A 50 -8.08 -0.80 6.46
N ILE A 51 -7.39 0.32 6.30
CA ILE A 51 -8.01 1.59 5.91
C ILE A 51 -8.57 1.48 4.50
N LEU A 52 -7.83 0.91 3.55
CA LEU A 52 -8.32 0.63 2.20
C LEU A 52 -9.63 -0.18 2.23
N CYS A 53 -9.67 -1.24 3.04
CA CYS A 53 -10.88 -2.04 3.21
C CYS A 53 -12.04 -1.22 3.79
N GLN A 54 -11.77 -0.31 4.73
CA GLN A 54 -12.79 0.53 5.37
C GLN A 54 -13.36 1.59 4.42
N VAL A 55 -12.53 2.24 3.61
CA VAL A 55 -12.97 3.35 2.73
C VAL A 55 -13.49 2.86 1.38
N SER A 56 -13.32 1.58 1.07
CA SER A 56 -13.75 0.98 -0.19
C SER A 56 -14.47 -0.36 0.04
N SER A 57 -13.91 -1.45 -0.47
CA SER A 57 -14.31 -2.82 -0.19
C SER A 57 -13.06 -3.68 -0.07
N GLU A 58 -13.17 -4.84 0.57
CA GLU A 58 -12.03 -5.78 0.68
C GLU A 58 -11.51 -6.17 -0.72
N TYR A 59 -12.41 -6.40 -1.68
CA TYR A 59 -12.04 -6.72 -3.06
C TYR A 59 -11.26 -5.57 -3.73
N SER A 60 -11.75 -4.34 -3.61
CA SER A 60 -11.07 -3.15 -4.15
C SER A 60 -9.72 -2.91 -3.48
N ALA A 61 -9.63 -3.11 -2.17
CA ALA A 61 -8.38 -2.99 -1.42
C ALA A 61 -7.31 -3.96 -1.94
N LYS A 62 -7.68 -5.23 -2.19
CA LYS A 62 -6.78 -6.24 -2.76
C LYS A 62 -6.25 -5.81 -4.13
N ILE A 63 -7.12 -5.32 -5.01
CA ILE A 63 -6.70 -4.83 -6.33
C ILE A 63 -5.71 -3.67 -6.20
N ILE A 64 -5.97 -2.72 -5.31
CA ILE A 64 -5.09 -1.56 -5.11
C ILE A 64 -3.73 -1.99 -4.56
N ILE A 65 -3.72 -2.87 -3.54
CA ILE A 65 -2.47 -3.43 -3.01
C ILE A 65 -1.71 -4.21 -4.08
N LYS A 66 -2.42 -5.01 -4.88
CA LYS A 66 -1.83 -5.73 -6.03
C LYS A 66 -1.10 -4.78 -6.96
N LEU A 67 -1.74 -3.68 -7.37
CA LEU A 67 -1.11 -2.66 -8.22
C LEU A 67 0.13 -2.03 -7.57
N TYR A 68 0.11 -1.76 -6.25
CA TYR A 68 1.28 -1.24 -5.55
C TYR A 68 2.43 -2.24 -5.55
N LEU A 69 2.14 -3.52 -5.31
CA LEU A 69 3.13 -4.59 -5.23
C LEU A 69 3.68 -4.96 -6.62
N GLU A 70 2.86 -4.96 -7.67
CA GLU A 70 3.29 -5.12 -9.06
C GLU A 70 4.20 -3.96 -9.50
N ALA A 71 3.94 -2.74 -9.04
CA ALA A 71 4.81 -1.59 -9.28
C ALA A 71 6.18 -1.67 -8.60
N LEU A 72 6.35 -2.62 -7.66
CA LEU A 72 7.65 -3.00 -7.10
C LEU A 72 8.42 -3.99 -7.98
N GLY A 73 7.82 -4.47 -9.08
CA GLY A 73 8.40 -5.48 -9.95
C GLY A 73 8.34 -6.90 -9.36
N LEU A 74 7.38 -7.15 -8.46
CA LEU A 74 7.14 -8.49 -7.92
C LEU A 74 6.34 -9.34 -8.92
N ASP A 75 6.64 -10.64 -8.95
CA ASP A 75 5.85 -11.62 -9.69
C ASP A 75 4.47 -11.86 -9.03
N ASP A 76 3.51 -12.31 -9.83
CA ASP A 76 2.12 -12.51 -9.40
C ASP A 76 1.99 -13.45 -8.18
N ASP A 77 2.73 -14.56 -8.15
CA ASP A 77 2.68 -15.53 -7.06
C ASP A 77 3.10 -14.89 -5.73
N LYS A 78 4.17 -14.09 -5.76
CA LYS A 78 4.64 -13.35 -4.60
C LYS A 78 3.68 -12.24 -4.18
N VAL A 79 3.05 -11.55 -5.14
CA VAL A 79 2.01 -10.54 -4.85
C VAL A 79 0.83 -11.18 -4.12
N GLU A 80 0.30 -12.30 -4.64
CA GLU A 80 -0.83 -13.00 -4.03
C GLU A 80 -0.48 -13.52 -2.62
N ASN A 81 0.76 -14.00 -2.41
CA ASN A 81 1.22 -14.41 -1.09
C ASN A 81 1.27 -13.24 -0.09
N LEU A 82 1.80 -12.09 -0.50
CA LEU A 82 1.87 -10.89 0.33
C LEU A 82 0.48 -10.34 0.68
N ILE A 83 -0.47 -10.40 -0.25
CA ILE A 83 -1.87 -10.02 0.02
C ILE A 83 -2.49 -10.95 1.07
N LYS A 84 -2.33 -12.27 0.93
CA LYS A 84 -2.83 -13.24 1.94
C LYS A 84 -2.21 -13.01 3.31
N ASN A 85 -0.92 -12.70 3.35
CA ASN A 85 -0.25 -12.33 4.60
C ASN A 85 -0.92 -11.10 5.23
N LEU A 86 -1.17 -10.04 4.46
CA LEU A 86 -1.88 -8.84 4.95
C LEU A 86 -3.29 -9.14 5.46
N GLU A 87 -4.05 -9.98 4.76
CA GLU A 87 -5.39 -10.44 5.18
C GLU A 87 -5.35 -11.15 6.52
N SER A 88 -4.33 -12.00 6.74
CA SER A 88 -4.11 -12.69 8.01
C SER A 88 -3.57 -11.80 9.13
N GLY A 89 -3.32 -10.51 8.86
CA GLY A 89 -2.73 -9.58 9.82
C GLY A 89 -1.23 -9.77 10.01
N ASN A 90 -0.53 -10.30 9.01
CA ASN A 90 0.92 -10.48 8.99
C ASN A 90 1.57 -9.64 7.89
N ASP A 91 2.35 -8.61 8.23
CA ASP A 91 3.11 -7.80 7.27
C ASP A 91 4.63 -8.01 7.36
N LYS A 92 5.09 -9.04 8.07
CA LYS A 92 6.52 -9.23 8.31
C LYS A 92 7.31 -9.32 7.00
N GLU A 93 6.87 -10.17 6.08
CA GLU A 93 7.52 -10.35 4.78
C GLU A 93 7.50 -9.06 3.94
N LEU A 94 6.38 -8.33 3.95
CA LEU A 94 6.24 -7.08 3.22
C LEU A 94 7.15 -5.99 3.80
N LYS A 95 7.23 -5.85 5.13
CA LYS A 95 8.14 -4.91 5.79
C LYS A 95 9.60 -5.22 5.48
N GLU A 96 9.98 -6.50 5.54
CA GLU A 96 11.33 -6.93 5.17
C GLU A 96 11.66 -6.60 3.71
N LEU A 97 10.69 -6.79 2.81
CA LEU A 97 10.85 -6.43 1.39
C LEU A 97 11.02 -4.92 1.22
N ILE A 98 10.16 -4.12 1.84
CA ILE A 98 10.24 -2.66 1.77
C ILE A 98 11.59 -2.18 2.34
N LEU A 99 12.04 -2.72 3.48
CA LEU A 99 13.34 -2.39 4.08
C LEU A 99 14.52 -2.69 3.14
N LYS A 100 14.45 -3.78 2.37
CA LYS A 100 15.47 -4.12 1.36
C LYS A 100 15.44 -3.19 0.14
N LEU A 101 14.31 -2.56 -0.14
CA LEU A 101 14.15 -1.61 -1.24
C LEU A 101 14.52 -0.17 -0.84
N THR A 102 14.59 0.12 0.45
CA THR A 102 14.91 1.46 0.98
C THR A 102 16.35 1.63 1.44
N ASN A 103 17.09 0.53 1.64
CA ASN A 103 18.55 0.50 1.88
C ASN A 103 19.32 0.24 0.60
#